data_AF-A0A6C1QQ05-F1
#
_entry.id   AF-A0A6C1QQ05-F1
#
_cell.length_a   1.000
_cell.length_b   1.000
_cell.length_c   1.000
_cell.angle_alpha   90.00
_cell.angle_beta   90.00
_cell.angle_gamma   90.00
#
_symmetry.space_group_name_H-M   'P 1'
#
loop_
_entity.id
_entity.type
_entity.pdbx_description
1 polymer ?
#
loop_
_entity_poly.entity_id
_entity_poly.type
_entity_poly.pdbx_seq_one_letter_code
_entity_poly.pdbx_strand_id
1 'polypeptide(L)'
;METHYYLSVFPLEALIASQLDPVQFGQYMSTGKKNGSYERIMFFEVDGEFGTYFDWKYAKERCVRHEDGAPKHSVWLSVYRALEHVELNKLKSLFLTTADGRSLHMKPAQAPPAANQRGYYVYQEICPITPLVVSTLSPTEFGSYMTDPANKVNVPAVVFADLRTVELERLSDDAPTGPVYDKNLEHLKECVMAVKKQPLKPNKNVERSMLSFSYNIIDTGVFVSNRSGFVSFPMPNRDQIRQHHYDWGRSAMVL
;
A
#
# COMPACT_ATOMS: atom_id res chain seq x y z
N MET A 1 7.57 22.74 17.08
CA MET A 1 6.77 22.04 16.05
C MET A 1 7.65 20.97 15.48
N GLU A 2 7.11 19.76 15.37
CA GLU A 2 7.86 18.55 15.06
C GLU A 2 7.93 18.33 13.54
N THR A 3 9.06 17.82 13.06
CA THR A 3 9.20 17.38 11.67
C THR A 3 8.72 15.95 11.59
N HIS A 4 7.72 15.70 10.74
CA HIS A 4 7.23 14.36 10.43
C HIS A 4 7.93 13.82 9.17
N TYR A 5 8.06 12.50 9.09
CA TYR A 5 8.62 11.81 7.94
C TYR A 5 7.60 10.84 7.36
N TYR A 6 7.40 10.91 6.05
CA TYR A 6 6.41 10.12 5.33
C TYR A 6 7.06 9.36 4.19
N LEU A 7 6.90 8.04 4.18
CA LEU A 7 7.25 7.18 3.05
C LEU A 7 6.02 7.01 2.16
N SER A 8 5.95 7.76 1.07
CA SER A 8 4.96 7.55 0.00
C SER A 8 5.30 6.26 -0.76
N VAL A 9 4.27 5.46 -1.04
CA VAL A 9 4.39 4.20 -1.79
C VAL A 9 3.37 4.07 -2.93
N PHE A 10 2.40 4.99 -3.01
CA PHE A 10 1.48 5.09 -4.15
C PHE A 10 1.01 6.55 -4.31
N PRO A 11 0.96 7.10 -5.54
CA PRO A 11 1.32 6.45 -6.81
C PRO A 11 2.83 6.41 -7.08
N LEU A 12 3.64 7.03 -6.21
CA LEU A 12 5.09 7.07 -6.33
C LEU A 12 5.77 6.69 -5.02
N GLU A 13 7.02 6.25 -5.15
CA GLU A 13 7.91 5.97 -4.04
C GLU A 13 8.71 7.22 -3.65
N ALA A 14 8.63 7.66 -2.38
CA ALA A 14 9.46 8.74 -1.88
C ALA A 14 9.51 8.82 -0.36
N LEU A 15 10.63 9.30 0.19
CA LEU A 15 10.69 9.75 1.59
C LEU A 15 10.63 11.27 1.65
N ILE A 16 9.67 11.80 2.42
CA ILE A 16 9.34 13.22 2.46
C ILE A 16 9.29 13.67 3.92
N ALA A 17 9.99 14.76 4.25
CA ALA A 17 9.84 15.46 5.52
C ALA A 17 8.77 16.55 5.40
N SER A 18 7.97 16.76 6.45
CA SER A 18 6.88 17.74 6.47
C SER A 18 6.64 18.27 7.89
N GLN A 19 6.10 19.48 7.99
CA GLN A 19 5.55 20.02 9.25
C GLN A 19 4.02 19.84 9.35
N LEU A 20 3.40 19.22 8.35
CA LEU A 20 2.00 18.83 8.37
C LEU A 20 1.85 17.52 9.13
N ASP A 21 0.79 17.42 9.95
CA ASP A 21 0.38 16.14 10.52
C ASP A 21 -0.04 15.16 9.41
N PRO A 22 -0.18 13.85 9.70
CA PRO A 22 -0.41 12.86 8.64
C PRO A 22 -1.69 13.13 7.83
N VAL A 23 -2.78 13.59 8.48
CA VAL A 23 -4.05 13.84 7.79
C VAL A 23 -3.92 15.06 6.88
N GLN A 24 -3.30 16.13 7.36
CA GLN A 24 -2.99 17.32 6.58
C GLN A 24 -2.04 17.03 5.41
N PHE A 25 -1.04 16.18 5.63
CA PHE A 25 -0.10 15.75 4.61
C PHE A 25 -0.81 14.94 3.51
N GLY A 26 -1.65 13.97 3.89
CA GLY A 26 -2.47 13.22 2.95
C GLY A 26 -3.37 14.13 2.11
N GLN A 27 -4.07 15.07 2.75
CA GLN A 27 -4.89 16.09 2.08
C GLN A 27 -4.06 16.91 1.08
N TYR A 28 -2.92 17.43 1.52
CA TYR A 28 -2.03 18.23 0.68
C TYR A 28 -1.52 17.46 -0.53
N MET A 29 -1.10 16.20 -0.35
CA MET A 29 -0.56 15.37 -1.44
C MET A 29 -1.64 14.89 -2.41
N SER A 30 -2.85 14.59 -1.92
CA SER A 30 -3.97 14.12 -2.77
C SER A 30 -4.67 15.22 -3.55
N THR A 31 -4.65 16.46 -3.04
CA THR A 31 -5.38 17.61 -3.61
C THR A 31 -4.44 18.72 -4.15
N GLY A 32 -3.14 18.46 -4.17
CA GLY A 32 -2.08 19.46 -4.30
C GLY A 32 -1.84 20.06 -5.69
N LYS A 33 -2.42 21.26 -5.90
CA LYS A 33 -2.14 22.33 -6.89
C LYS A 33 -2.94 22.36 -8.21
N LYS A 34 -3.19 23.62 -8.64
CA LYS A 34 -4.00 24.25 -9.72
C LYS A 34 -4.38 23.45 -10.98
N ASN A 35 -3.79 22.29 -11.24
CA ASN A 35 -4.03 21.48 -12.43
C ASN A 35 -5.04 20.34 -12.18
N GLY A 36 -5.56 20.19 -10.95
CA GLY A 36 -6.67 19.28 -10.65
C GLY A 36 -6.30 17.79 -10.63
N SER A 37 -5.05 17.43 -10.32
CA SER A 37 -4.69 16.02 -10.09
C SER A 37 -5.27 15.57 -8.75
N TYR A 38 -6.46 14.99 -8.80
CA TYR A 38 -7.07 14.28 -7.67
C TYR A 38 -6.52 12.86 -7.65
N GLU A 39 -5.53 12.61 -6.80
CA GLU A 39 -4.85 11.33 -6.72
C GLU A 39 -5.04 10.67 -5.35
N ARG A 40 -5.22 9.35 -5.36
CA ARG A 40 -5.19 8.56 -4.13
C ARG A 40 -3.74 8.44 -3.69
N ILE A 41 -3.46 8.65 -2.40
CA ILE A 41 -2.10 8.58 -1.86
C ILE A 41 -2.05 7.51 -0.77
N MET A 42 -1.08 6.60 -0.88
CA MET A 42 -0.73 5.65 0.19
C MET A 42 0.64 6.01 0.75
N PHE A 43 0.73 6.21 2.05
CA PHE A 43 2.00 6.52 2.70
C PHE A 43 2.07 5.99 4.13
N PHE A 44 3.29 5.75 4.60
CA PHE A 44 3.58 5.43 5.99
C PHE A 44 4.11 6.65 6.72
N GLU A 45 3.66 6.86 7.95
CA GLU A 45 4.41 7.66 8.92
C GLU A 45 5.62 6.86 9.39
N VAL A 46 6.78 7.50 9.41
CA VAL A 46 8.08 6.88 9.70
C VAL A 46 8.72 7.55 10.91
N ASP A 47 9.24 6.74 11.84
CA ASP A 47 10.17 7.21 12.86
C ASP A 47 11.52 7.51 12.19
N GLY A 48 11.89 8.77 12.06
CA GLY A 48 13.06 9.18 11.28
C GLY A 48 14.40 8.99 11.98
N GLU A 49 15.44 9.56 11.37
CA GLU A 49 16.79 9.70 11.94
C GLU A 49 17.54 8.39 12.22
N PHE A 50 17.22 7.33 11.48
CA PHE A 50 17.93 6.04 11.50
C PHE A 50 18.80 5.88 10.25
N GLY A 51 19.83 5.04 10.35
CA GLY A 51 20.77 4.79 9.24
C GLY A 51 21.42 6.06 8.68
N THR A 52 21.99 5.96 7.48
CA THR A 52 22.74 7.05 6.83
C THR A 52 22.33 7.31 5.38
N TYR A 53 21.36 6.56 4.84
CA TYR A 53 20.94 6.70 3.44
C TYR A 53 20.20 8.01 3.18
N PHE A 54 19.36 8.44 4.12
CA PHE A 54 18.61 9.70 3.99
C PHE A 54 19.35 10.84 4.69
N ASP A 55 19.36 12.02 4.07
CA ASP A 55 19.96 13.22 4.66
C ASP A 55 19.02 13.86 5.68
N TRP A 56 19.00 13.29 6.88
CA TRP A 56 18.20 13.76 8.01
C TRP A 56 18.59 15.18 8.45
N LYS A 57 19.86 15.56 8.26
CA LYS A 57 20.34 16.91 8.58
C LYS A 57 19.72 17.93 7.62
N TYR A 58 19.78 17.67 6.32
CA TYR A 58 19.09 18.47 5.31
C TYR A 58 17.59 18.57 5.59
N ALA A 59 16.95 17.47 5.99
CA ALA A 59 15.54 17.49 6.37
C ALA A 59 15.26 18.51 7.49
N LYS A 60 16.07 18.50 8.55
CA LYS A 60 15.91 19.43 9.69
C LYS A 60 16.20 20.88 9.32
N GLU A 61 17.19 21.12 8.46
CA GLU A 61 17.56 22.45 8.01
C GLU A 61 16.54 23.06 7.04
N ARG A 62 15.90 22.22 6.21
CA ARG A 62 14.98 22.69 5.16
C ARG A 62 13.51 22.55 5.51
N CYS A 63 13.14 21.65 6.42
CA CYS A 63 11.77 21.45 6.88
C CYS A 63 11.43 22.45 8.00
N VAL A 64 11.61 23.73 7.68
CA VAL A 64 11.36 24.86 8.57
C VAL A 64 10.27 25.74 7.98
N ARG A 65 9.57 26.46 8.85
CA ARG A 65 8.46 27.34 8.45
C ARG A 65 8.91 28.33 7.37
N HIS A 66 7.97 28.70 6.52
CA HIS A 66 8.14 29.82 5.61
C HIS A 66 8.29 31.14 6.39
N GLU A 67 8.78 32.19 5.72
CA GLU A 67 8.98 33.51 6.34
C GLU A 67 7.68 34.11 6.90
N ASP A 68 6.54 33.78 6.29
CA ASP A 68 5.19 34.15 6.73
C ASP A 68 4.68 33.31 7.93
N GLY A 69 5.49 32.37 8.42
CA GLY A 69 5.15 31.46 9.50
C GLY A 69 4.34 30.24 9.08
N ALA A 70 3.97 30.09 7.80
CA ALA A 70 3.26 28.90 7.33
C ALA A 70 4.11 27.62 7.49
N PRO A 71 3.49 26.47 7.82
CA PRO A 71 4.22 25.22 7.95
C PRO A 71 4.86 24.81 6.61
N LYS A 72 6.03 24.17 6.66
CA LYS A 72 6.61 23.54 5.48
C LYS A 72 5.79 22.31 5.09
N HIS A 73 5.22 22.30 3.89
CA HIS A 73 4.39 21.17 3.47
C HIS A 73 5.19 19.94 3.03
N SER A 74 6.31 20.13 2.33
CA SER A 74 7.16 19.01 1.92
C SER A 74 8.61 19.41 1.64
N VAL A 75 9.52 18.52 2.02
CA VAL A 75 10.94 18.47 1.67
C VAL A 75 11.26 17.04 1.29
N TRP A 76 11.65 16.81 0.04
CA TRP A 76 11.88 15.47 -0.48
C TRP A 76 13.31 15.02 -0.16
N LEU A 77 13.46 13.86 0.47
CA LEU A 77 14.74 13.27 0.86
C LEU A 77 15.17 12.16 -0.10
N SER A 78 14.21 11.45 -0.70
CA SER A 78 14.43 10.50 -1.78
C SER A 78 13.16 10.37 -2.63
N VAL A 79 13.33 10.01 -3.90
CA VAL A 79 12.25 9.72 -4.87
C VAL A 79 12.43 8.33 -5.50
N TYR A 80 13.36 7.52 -5.00
CA TYR A 80 13.69 6.20 -5.56
C TYR A 80 14.39 5.34 -4.51
N ARG A 81 14.05 4.04 -4.45
CA ARG A 81 14.63 3.07 -3.50
C ARG A 81 14.48 3.50 -2.05
N ALA A 82 13.51 4.36 -1.75
CA ALA A 82 13.25 4.79 -0.39
C ALA A 82 12.79 3.62 0.49
N LEU A 83 11.89 2.77 -0.02
CA LEU A 83 11.31 1.66 0.73
C LEU A 83 12.37 0.69 1.25
N GLU A 84 13.33 0.29 0.42
CA GLU A 84 14.37 -0.67 0.81
C GLU A 84 15.36 -0.12 1.85
N HIS A 85 15.39 1.21 2.03
CA HIS A 85 16.22 1.89 3.00
C HIS A 85 15.46 2.30 4.27
N VAL A 86 14.17 1.99 4.40
CA VAL A 86 13.39 2.17 5.65
C VAL A 86 13.37 0.86 6.44
N GLU A 87 13.79 0.92 7.71
CA GLU A 87 13.73 -0.22 8.63
C GLU A 87 12.27 -0.53 9.00
N LEU A 88 11.88 -1.80 9.05
CA LEU A 88 10.48 -2.20 9.27
C LEU A 88 9.92 -1.72 10.62
N ASN A 89 10.75 -1.73 11.67
CA ASN A 89 10.39 -1.25 13.01
C ASN A 89 10.23 0.28 13.07
N LYS A 90 10.58 1.01 12.02
CA LYS A 90 10.39 2.47 11.91
C LYS A 90 9.08 2.84 11.24
N LEU A 91 8.36 1.90 10.65
CA LEU A 91 7.01 2.12 10.10
C LEU A 91 6.00 2.23 11.25
N LYS A 92 5.46 3.44 11.48
CA LYS A 92 4.51 3.71 12.57
C LYS A 92 3.08 3.39 12.19
N SER A 93 2.56 4.05 11.17
CA SER A 93 1.16 3.97 10.76
C SER A 93 1.05 4.09 9.25
N LEU A 94 0.11 3.38 8.65
CA LEU A 94 -0.24 3.51 7.24
C LEU A 94 -1.45 4.42 7.08
N PHE A 95 -1.42 5.26 6.06
CA PHE A 95 -2.51 6.15 5.69
C PHE A 95 -2.96 5.89 4.26
N LEU A 96 -4.27 5.67 4.09
CA LEU A 96 -4.92 5.54 2.79
C LEU A 96 -5.72 6.81 2.52
N THR A 97 -5.23 7.69 1.66
CA THR A 97 -5.88 8.97 1.36
C THR A 97 -6.64 8.90 0.05
N THR A 98 -7.94 9.16 0.09
CA THR A 98 -8.78 9.24 -1.11
C THR A 98 -8.43 10.47 -1.94
N ALA A 99 -8.85 10.46 -3.21
CA ALA A 99 -8.55 11.54 -4.14
C ALA A 99 -9.11 12.91 -3.71
N ASP A 100 -10.07 12.93 -2.78
CA ASP A 100 -10.65 14.15 -2.20
C ASP A 100 -10.10 14.49 -0.80
N GLY A 101 -9.00 13.84 -0.37
CA GLY A 101 -8.27 14.19 0.84
C GLY A 101 -8.74 13.54 2.15
N ARG A 102 -9.66 12.57 2.12
CA ARG A 102 -10.04 11.84 3.34
C ARG A 102 -9.02 10.73 3.58
N SER A 103 -8.55 10.61 4.82
CA SER A 103 -7.53 9.61 5.20
C SER A 103 -8.09 8.55 6.13
N LEU A 104 -7.80 7.28 5.85
CA LEU A 104 -7.94 6.18 6.81
C LEU A 104 -6.59 5.92 7.47
N HIS A 105 -6.59 5.85 8.80
CA HIS A 105 -5.43 5.52 9.61
C HIS A 105 -5.42 4.04 9.98
N MET A 106 -4.31 3.35 9.72
CA MET A 106 -4.12 1.93 10.02
C MET A 106 -2.83 1.74 10.83
N LYS A 107 -2.95 1.07 11.99
CA LYS A 107 -1.81 0.74 12.85
C LYS A 107 -1.22 -0.63 12.48
N PRO A 108 0.08 -0.87 12.72
CA PRO A 108 0.67 -2.17 12.51
C PRO A 108 0.06 -3.19 13.47
N ALA A 109 -0.23 -4.38 12.97
CA ALA A 109 -0.64 -5.52 13.77
C ALA A 109 0.57 -6.23 14.38
N GLN A 110 0.38 -6.78 15.58
CA GLN A 110 1.40 -7.60 16.25
C GLN A 110 1.48 -9.02 15.68
N ALA A 111 0.40 -9.48 15.05
CA ALA A 111 0.29 -10.82 14.49
C ALA A 111 0.04 -10.76 12.97
N PRO A 112 0.54 -11.74 12.20
CA PRO A 112 0.17 -11.91 10.81
C PRO A 112 -1.34 -12.11 10.63
N PRO A 113 -1.89 -11.81 9.44
CA PRO A 113 -3.28 -12.13 9.13
C PRO A 113 -3.51 -13.65 9.19
N ALA A 114 -4.71 -14.04 9.65
CA ALA A 114 -5.11 -15.44 9.61
C ALA A 114 -5.15 -15.95 8.16
N ALA A 115 -4.84 -17.24 7.98
CA ALA A 115 -4.96 -17.86 6.67
C ALA A 115 -6.41 -17.81 6.18
N ASN A 116 -6.59 -17.51 4.90
CA ASN A 116 -7.91 -17.57 4.28
C ASN A 116 -8.34 -19.03 4.01
N GLN A 117 -9.64 -19.23 3.82
CA GLN A 117 -10.20 -20.56 3.53
C GLN A 117 -10.18 -20.92 2.03
N ARG A 118 -9.82 -19.97 1.15
CA ARG A 118 -9.87 -20.13 -0.30
C ARG A 118 -8.73 -20.99 -0.84
N GLY A 119 -7.62 -21.06 -0.11
CA GLY A 119 -6.38 -21.73 -0.53
C GLY A 119 -5.60 -20.96 -1.60
N TYR A 120 -5.97 -19.70 -1.85
CA TYR A 120 -5.25 -18.77 -2.72
C TYR A 120 -5.56 -17.32 -2.34
N TYR A 121 -4.69 -16.41 -2.78
CA TYR A 121 -4.74 -14.97 -2.59
C TYR A 121 -4.57 -14.27 -3.93
N VAL A 122 -5.04 -13.03 -4.01
CA VAL A 122 -4.77 -12.13 -5.13
C VAL A 122 -4.08 -10.92 -4.55
N TYR A 123 -2.81 -10.73 -4.89
CA TYR A 123 -2.00 -9.63 -4.39
C TYR A 123 -1.83 -8.56 -5.46
N GLN A 124 -2.11 -7.31 -5.09
CA GLN A 124 -1.53 -6.16 -5.79
C GLN A 124 -0.20 -5.85 -5.13
N GLU A 125 0.90 -6.01 -5.85
CA GLU A 125 2.17 -5.40 -5.45
C GLU A 125 2.09 -3.90 -5.72
N ILE A 126 2.56 -3.06 -4.79
CA ILE A 126 2.32 -1.61 -4.81
C ILE A 126 3.63 -0.83 -5.01
N CYS A 127 4.68 -1.23 -4.30
CA CYS A 127 5.98 -0.56 -4.33
C CYS A 127 7.07 -1.59 -3.99
N PRO A 128 8.21 -1.63 -4.72
CA PRO A 128 8.59 -0.74 -5.83
C PRO A 128 8.03 -1.16 -7.19
N ILE A 129 7.36 -2.33 -7.27
CA ILE A 129 6.79 -2.90 -8.49
C ILE A 129 5.27 -3.04 -8.36
N THR A 130 4.57 -3.10 -9.50
CA THR A 130 3.10 -3.01 -9.56
C THR A 130 2.34 -4.17 -10.23
N PRO A 131 2.84 -5.43 -10.27
CA PRO A 131 2.07 -6.53 -10.85
C PRO A 131 0.85 -6.93 -10.00
N LEU A 132 -0.13 -7.54 -10.68
CA LEU A 132 -1.22 -8.29 -10.06
C LEU A 132 -0.85 -9.78 -10.08
N VAL A 133 -0.88 -10.43 -8.93
CA VAL A 133 -0.40 -11.81 -8.77
C VAL A 133 -1.45 -12.67 -8.07
N VAL A 134 -1.69 -13.86 -8.60
CA VAL A 134 -2.38 -14.92 -7.88
C VAL A 134 -1.33 -15.78 -7.18
N SER A 135 -1.53 -16.05 -5.88
CA SER A 135 -0.60 -16.84 -5.09
C SER A 135 -1.31 -17.85 -4.20
N THR A 136 -0.69 -19.01 -3.95
CA THR A 136 -1.10 -19.94 -2.88
C THR A 136 -0.40 -19.66 -1.55
N LEU A 137 0.58 -18.75 -1.54
CA LEU A 137 1.33 -18.35 -0.36
C LEU A 137 0.50 -17.36 0.47
N SER A 138 0.48 -17.56 1.79
CA SER A 138 -0.04 -16.57 2.74
C SER A 138 0.73 -15.24 2.63
N PRO A 139 0.22 -14.12 3.18
CA PRO A 139 0.88 -12.83 3.03
C PRO A 139 2.32 -12.84 3.55
N THR A 140 2.58 -13.52 4.67
CA THR A 140 3.94 -13.64 5.21
C THR A 140 4.84 -14.47 4.30
N GLU A 141 4.37 -15.62 3.81
CA GLU A 141 5.14 -16.47 2.90
C GLU A 141 5.41 -15.79 1.55
N PHE A 142 4.42 -15.06 1.01
CA PHE A 142 4.57 -14.30 -0.22
C PHE A 142 5.60 -13.18 -0.06
N GLY A 143 5.52 -12.41 1.03
CA GLY A 143 6.50 -11.37 1.34
C GLY A 143 7.91 -11.91 1.47
N SER A 144 8.09 -13.04 2.19
CA SER A 144 9.38 -13.72 2.29
C SER A 144 9.87 -14.21 0.93
N TYR A 145 9.01 -14.84 0.13
CA TYR A 145 9.36 -15.31 -1.22
C TYR A 145 9.84 -14.15 -2.12
N MET A 146 9.11 -13.04 -2.14
CA MET A 146 9.43 -11.89 -2.99
C MET A 146 10.73 -11.17 -2.59
N THR A 147 11.18 -11.35 -1.34
CA THR A 147 12.35 -10.66 -0.78
C THR A 147 13.55 -11.57 -0.55
N ASP A 148 13.43 -12.85 -0.88
CA ASP A 148 14.49 -13.85 -0.78
C ASP A 148 15.49 -13.72 -1.95
N PRO A 149 16.77 -13.39 -1.70
CA PRO A 149 17.79 -13.33 -2.73
C PRO A 149 18.13 -14.67 -3.39
N ALA A 150 17.74 -15.80 -2.79
CA ALA A 150 17.88 -17.12 -3.41
C ALA A 150 16.91 -17.30 -4.60
N ASN A 151 15.82 -16.53 -4.64
CA ASN A 151 14.91 -16.50 -5.78
C ASN A 151 15.49 -15.66 -6.91
N LYS A 152 15.40 -16.19 -8.14
CA LYS A 152 15.93 -15.54 -9.35
C LYS A 152 15.36 -14.13 -9.58
N VAL A 153 14.11 -13.92 -9.21
CA VAL A 153 13.42 -12.62 -9.29
C VAL A 153 12.99 -12.28 -7.88
N ASN A 154 13.59 -11.23 -7.32
CA ASN A 154 13.32 -10.72 -5.99
C ASN A 154 13.47 -9.19 -5.96
N VAL A 155 12.89 -8.57 -4.94
CA VAL A 155 13.09 -7.16 -4.60
C VAL A 155 13.61 -7.04 -3.16
N PRO A 156 14.41 -6.02 -2.80
CA PRO A 156 14.93 -5.89 -1.43
C PRO A 156 13.85 -5.69 -0.37
N ALA A 157 12.76 -5.01 -0.75
CA ALA A 157 11.55 -4.79 0.03
C ALA A 157 10.34 -4.69 -0.90
N VAL A 158 9.16 -5.00 -0.38
CA VAL A 158 7.89 -4.93 -1.12
C VAL A 158 6.75 -4.47 -0.22
N VAL A 159 5.92 -3.58 -0.75
CA VAL A 159 4.60 -3.24 -0.21
C VAL A 159 3.56 -3.87 -1.13
N PHE A 160 2.57 -4.56 -0.56
CA PHE A 160 1.53 -5.22 -1.34
C PHE A 160 0.21 -5.32 -0.54
N ALA A 161 -0.91 -5.51 -1.23
CA ALA A 161 -2.22 -5.64 -0.61
C ALA A 161 -2.91 -6.94 -1.05
N ASP A 162 -3.61 -7.59 -0.12
CA ASP A 162 -4.52 -8.71 -0.42
C ASP A 162 -5.86 -8.16 -0.92
N LEU A 163 -6.32 -8.68 -2.05
CA LEU A 163 -7.49 -8.19 -2.75
C LEU A 163 -8.68 -9.13 -2.59
N ARG A 164 -9.87 -8.52 -2.54
CA ARG A 164 -11.14 -9.22 -2.48
C ARG A 164 -11.33 -9.98 -3.77
N THR A 165 -11.27 -11.30 -3.67
CA THR A 165 -11.80 -12.17 -4.69
C THR A 165 -13.29 -12.24 -4.45
N VAL A 166 -14.08 -11.40 -5.13
CA VAL A 166 -15.53 -11.64 -5.23
C VAL A 166 -15.64 -13.08 -5.68
N GLU A 167 -16.31 -13.93 -4.89
CA GLU A 167 -16.36 -15.38 -5.09
C GLU A 167 -16.47 -15.67 -6.59
N LEU A 168 -15.33 -15.99 -7.23
CA LEU A 168 -15.21 -16.09 -8.69
C LEU A 168 -16.13 -17.20 -9.23
N GLU A 169 -16.63 -18.03 -8.30
CA GLU A 169 -17.55 -19.15 -8.41
C GLU A 169 -19.03 -18.75 -8.28
N ARG A 170 -19.37 -17.56 -7.74
CA ARG A 170 -20.74 -17.02 -7.57
C ARG A 170 -21.04 -15.76 -8.38
N LEU A 171 -20.10 -15.30 -9.22
CA LEU A 171 -20.37 -14.22 -10.15
C LEU A 171 -21.42 -14.67 -11.18
N SER A 172 -22.67 -14.22 -11.01
CA SER A 172 -23.55 -13.98 -12.16
C SER A 172 -22.93 -12.86 -12.99
N ASP A 173 -23.07 -12.92 -14.32
CA ASP A 173 -22.48 -11.96 -15.27
C ASP A 173 -22.78 -10.47 -14.99
N ASP A 174 -23.73 -10.17 -14.09
CA ASP A 174 -24.21 -8.82 -13.77
C ASP A 174 -23.72 -8.24 -12.42
N ALA A 175 -22.83 -8.90 -11.68
CA ALA A 175 -22.34 -8.35 -10.41
C ALA A 175 -21.32 -7.21 -10.66
N PRO A 176 -21.43 -6.03 -10.00
CA PRO A 176 -20.47 -4.94 -10.17
C PRO A 176 -19.14 -5.28 -9.52
N THR A 177 -18.33 -6.04 -10.25
CA THR A 177 -16.91 -6.27 -10.01
C THR A 177 -16.19 -5.01 -10.46
N GLY A 178 -15.61 -4.22 -9.55
CA GLY A 178 -14.93 -2.97 -9.95
C GLY A 178 -13.95 -3.16 -11.13
N PRO A 179 -13.55 -2.08 -11.83
CA PRO A 179 -12.92 -2.12 -13.17
C PRO A 179 -11.64 -2.95 -13.32
N VAL A 180 -11.03 -3.37 -12.21
CA VAL A 180 -9.90 -4.31 -12.15
C VAL A 180 -10.28 -5.72 -12.62
N TYR A 181 -11.50 -6.16 -12.33
CA TYR A 181 -11.94 -7.53 -12.58
C TYR A 181 -12.68 -7.67 -13.92
N ASP A 182 -13.38 -6.64 -14.40
CA ASP A 182 -14.21 -6.72 -15.60
C ASP A 182 -13.42 -6.99 -16.90
N LYS A 183 -12.18 -6.52 -16.99
CA LYS A 183 -11.38 -6.67 -18.22
C LYS A 183 -10.66 -8.01 -18.32
N ASN A 184 -10.40 -8.68 -17.20
CA ASN A 184 -9.49 -9.84 -17.13
C ASN A 184 -10.03 -10.99 -16.27
N LEU A 185 -11.34 -11.05 -16.03
CA LEU A 185 -11.95 -12.05 -15.14
C LEU A 185 -11.61 -13.49 -15.53
N GLU A 186 -11.71 -13.81 -16.82
CA GLU A 186 -11.45 -15.16 -17.32
C GLU A 186 -9.96 -15.51 -17.15
N HIS A 187 -9.06 -14.58 -17.47
CA HIS A 187 -7.64 -14.76 -17.25
C HIS A 187 -7.28 -14.93 -15.77
N LEU A 188 -7.96 -14.20 -14.88
CA LEU A 188 -7.80 -14.35 -13.44
C LEU A 188 -8.24 -15.76 -13.00
N LYS A 189 -9.38 -16.27 -13.48
CA LYS A 189 -9.84 -17.65 -13.21
C LYS A 189 -8.82 -18.67 -13.70
N GLU A 190 -8.28 -18.52 -14.91
CA GLU A 190 -7.21 -19.38 -15.43
C GLU A 190 -5.97 -19.35 -14.53
N CYS A 191 -5.55 -18.18 -14.06
CA CYS A 191 -4.40 -18.05 -13.16
C CYS A 191 -4.64 -18.76 -11.82
N VAL A 192 -5.84 -18.64 -11.24
CA VAL A 192 -6.24 -19.36 -10.03
C VAL A 192 -6.19 -20.87 -10.25
N MET A 193 -6.74 -21.36 -11.37
CA MET A 193 -6.69 -22.78 -11.69
C MET A 193 -5.25 -23.26 -11.91
N ALA A 194 -4.38 -22.44 -12.50
CA ALA A 194 -2.99 -22.77 -12.74
C ALA A 194 -2.19 -22.97 -11.44
N VAL A 195 -2.31 -22.06 -10.47
CA VAL A 195 -1.59 -22.19 -9.18
C VAL A 195 -2.10 -23.37 -8.36
N LYS A 196 -3.42 -23.65 -8.41
CA LYS A 196 -4.02 -24.81 -7.72
C LYS A 196 -3.55 -26.15 -8.33
N LYS A 197 -3.31 -26.21 -9.64
CA LYS A 197 -2.85 -27.43 -10.34
C LYS A 197 -1.34 -27.66 -10.27
N GLN A 198 -0.53 -26.63 -10.03
CA GLN A 198 0.93 -26.72 -10.06
C GLN A 198 1.53 -26.27 -8.72
N PRO A 199 1.58 -27.15 -7.70
CA PRO A 199 2.10 -26.80 -6.37
C PRO A 199 3.54 -26.25 -6.38
N LEU A 200 4.36 -26.66 -7.35
CA LEU A 200 5.73 -26.19 -7.53
C LEU A 200 5.84 -24.74 -8.08
N LYS A 201 4.73 -24.15 -8.51
CA LYS A 201 4.65 -22.76 -9.01
C LYS A 201 3.55 -22.02 -8.25
N PRO A 202 3.83 -21.63 -7.00
CA PRO A 202 2.81 -21.08 -6.12
C PRO A 202 2.34 -19.68 -6.54
N ASN A 203 3.05 -19.00 -7.44
CA ASN A 203 2.79 -17.64 -7.90
C ASN A 203 2.53 -17.59 -9.41
N LYS A 204 1.55 -16.79 -9.82
CA LYS A 204 1.21 -16.55 -11.23
C LYS A 204 0.86 -15.07 -11.44
N ASN A 205 1.63 -14.38 -12.27
CA ASN A 205 1.31 -13.01 -12.67
C ASN A 205 0.07 -13.00 -13.58
N VAL A 206 -0.91 -12.18 -13.21
CA VAL A 206 -2.13 -11.89 -13.97
C VAL A 206 -1.91 -10.66 -14.84
N GLU A 207 -1.41 -9.58 -14.24
CA GLU A 207 -1.05 -8.34 -14.94
C GLU A 207 0.35 -7.90 -14.56
N ARG A 208 1.08 -7.35 -15.54
CA ARG A 208 2.48 -6.92 -15.34
C ARG A 208 2.61 -5.56 -14.67
N SER A 209 1.59 -4.71 -14.81
CA SER A 209 1.53 -3.37 -14.21
C SER A 209 0.07 -2.93 -14.19
N MET A 210 -0.45 -2.65 -13.00
CA MET A 210 -1.74 -1.98 -12.86
C MET A 210 -1.56 -0.46 -12.87
N LEU A 211 -2.33 0.22 -13.72
CA LEU A 211 -2.33 1.69 -13.83
C LEU A 211 -3.22 2.36 -12.77
N SER A 212 -4.16 1.63 -12.16
CA SER A 212 -5.10 2.20 -11.18
C SER A 212 -5.40 1.22 -10.04
N PHE A 213 -5.09 1.63 -8.81
CA PHE A 213 -5.39 0.88 -7.59
C PHE A 213 -6.50 1.59 -6.79
N SER A 214 -7.49 0.82 -6.34
CA SER A 214 -8.62 1.35 -5.55
C SER A 214 -8.68 0.67 -4.19
N TYR A 215 -9.06 1.41 -3.14
CA TYR A 215 -9.08 0.89 -1.78
C TYR A 215 -10.30 0.00 -1.48
N ASN A 216 -11.38 0.07 -2.27
CA ASN A 216 -12.58 -0.75 -2.09
C ASN A 216 -12.36 -2.25 -2.29
N ILE A 217 -11.31 -2.62 -3.02
CA ILE A 217 -10.98 -4.03 -3.30
C ILE A 217 -9.96 -4.60 -2.32
N ILE A 218 -9.48 -3.85 -1.32
CA ILE A 218 -8.61 -4.40 -0.28
C ILE A 218 -9.44 -5.35 0.61
N ASP A 219 -8.94 -6.56 0.80
CA ASP A 219 -9.56 -7.61 1.63
C ASP A 219 -9.03 -7.51 3.07
N THR A 220 -7.90 -8.15 3.35
CA THR A 220 -7.39 -8.31 4.72
C THR A 220 -6.48 -7.17 5.16
N GLY A 221 -5.78 -6.51 4.24
CA GLY A 221 -4.89 -5.40 4.59
C GLY A 221 -3.80 -5.10 3.55
N VAL A 222 -2.88 -4.24 3.99
CA VAL A 222 -1.64 -3.89 3.29
C VAL A 222 -0.48 -4.42 4.10
N PHE A 223 0.55 -4.91 3.42
CA PHE A 223 1.68 -5.60 4.02
C PHE A 223 2.99 -5.00 3.51
N VAL A 224 4.01 -5.03 4.36
CA VAL A 224 5.38 -4.68 4.00
C VAL A 224 6.29 -5.83 4.38
N SER A 225 7.14 -6.25 3.46
CA SER A 225 8.14 -7.28 3.70
C SER A 225 9.50 -6.81 3.21
N ASN A 226 10.55 -7.18 3.93
CA ASN A 226 11.92 -7.10 3.47
C ASN A 226 12.71 -8.27 4.07
N ARG A 227 14.03 -8.32 3.86
CA ARG A 227 14.87 -9.41 4.37
C ARG A 227 14.87 -9.57 5.90
N SER A 228 14.51 -8.53 6.64
CA SER A 228 14.49 -8.54 8.11
C SER A 228 13.16 -9.05 8.69
N GLY A 229 12.08 -9.07 7.90
CA GLY A 229 10.79 -9.54 8.38
C GLY A 229 9.60 -9.00 7.61
N PHE A 230 8.48 -8.92 8.32
CA PHE A 230 7.16 -8.66 7.77
C PHE A 230 6.35 -7.79 8.73
N VAL A 231 5.61 -6.81 8.21
CA VAL A 231 4.69 -5.95 8.95
C VAL A 231 3.34 -5.94 8.26
N SER A 232 2.26 -6.09 9.03
CA SER A 232 0.89 -6.04 8.53
C SER A 232 0.16 -4.80 9.01
N PHE A 233 -0.59 -4.16 8.12
CA PHE A 233 -1.53 -3.08 8.39
C PHE A 233 -2.93 -3.59 8.03
N PRO A 234 -3.70 -4.12 9.01
CA PRO A 234 -4.98 -4.77 8.75
C PRO A 234 -6.04 -3.75 8.34
N MET A 235 -6.83 -4.10 7.33
CA MET A 235 -7.96 -3.30 6.88
C MET A 235 -9.12 -3.43 7.88
N PRO A 236 -9.71 -2.31 8.37
CA PRO A 236 -10.91 -2.39 9.19
C PRO A 236 -12.06 -3.02 8.41
N ASN A 237 -12.89 -3.80 9.09
CA ASN A 237 -14.06 -4.40 8.44
C ASN A 237 -15.12 -3.34 8.09
N ARG A 238 -16.10 -3.72 7.25
CA ARG A 238 -17.10 -2.77 6.73
C ARG A 238 -17.92 -2.10 7.83
N ASP A 239 -18.18 -2.78 8.94
CA ASP A 239 -18.92 -2.21 10.07
C ASP A 239 -18.08 -1.20 10.85
N GLN A 240 -16.80 -1.50 11.09
CA GLN A 240 -15.84 -0.56 11.67
C GLN A 240 -15.68 0.69 10.80
N ILE A 241 -15.61 0.52 9.47
CA ILE A 241 -15.56 1.64 8.54
C ILE A 241 -16.85 2.47 8.63
N ARG A 242 -18.02 1.83 8.66
CA ARG A 242 -19.31 2.53 8.80
C ARG A 242 -19.40 3.32 10.10
N GLN A 243 -18.90 2.77 11.21
CA GLN A 243 -19.00 3.37 12.54
C GLN A 243 -17.96 4.47 12.80
N HIS A 244 -16.72 4.29 12.32
CA HIS A 244 -15.59 5.13 12.72
C HIS A 244 -14.95 5.91 11.56
N HIS A 245 -15.23 5.54 10.31
CA HIS A 245 -14.59 6.11 9.12
C HIS A 245 -15.59 6.33 7.97
N TYR A 246 -16.82 6.75 8.30
CA TYR A 246 -17.94 6.81 7.34
C TYR A 246 -17.61 7.63 6.08
N ASP A 247 -17.11 8.85 6.25
CA ASP A 247 -16.80 9.75 5.13
C ASP A 247 -15.70 9.20 4.23
N TRP A 248 -14.66 8.62 4.83
CA TRP A 248 -13.61 7.94 4.08
C TRP A 248 -14.18 6.73 3.34
N GLY A 249 -14.98 5.91 4.02
CA GLY A 249 -15.58 4.70 3.46
C GLY A 249 -16.45 4.99 2.22
N ARG A 250 -17.20 6.10 2.23
CA ARG A 250 -17.95 6.56 1.05
C ARG A 250 -17.03 7.03 -0.07
N SER A 251 -16.05 7.87 0.24
CA SER A 251 -15.11 8.39 -0.77
C SER A 251 -14.24 7.29 -1.40
N ALA A 252 -13.85 6.30 -0.61
CA ALA A 252 -13.11 5.13 -1.03
C ALA A 252 -13.98 4.08 -1.75
N MET A 253 -15.30 4.29 -1.86
CA MET A 253 -16.29 3.34 -2.40
C MET A 253 -16.31 1.98 -1.67
N VAL A 254 -15.98 1.99 -0.38
CA VAL A 254 -16.00 0.81 0.49
C VAL A 254 -17.37 0.63 1.15
N LEU A 255 -18.15 1.70 1.33
CA LEU A 255 -19.52 1.72 1.89
C LEU A 255 -20.57 1.92 0.82
#